data_AF-A0A173RVF0-F1
#
_entry.id   AF-A0A173RVF0-F1
#
_cell.length_a   1.000
_cell.length_b   1.000
_cell.length_c   1.000
_cell.angle_alpha   90.00
_cell.angle_beta   90.00
_cell.angle_gamma   90.00
#
_symmetry.space_group_name_H-M   'P 1'
#
loop_
_entity.id
_entity.type
_entity.pdbx_description
1 polymer ?
#
loop_
_entity_poly.entity_id
_entity_poly.type
_entity_poly.pdbx_seq_one_letter_code
_entity_poly.pdbx_strand_id
1 'polypeptide(L)'
;MFFKKKKGKTPKTSNRKVVPNMKPIEELRTNKDVAEWCRDFLRITDELSPELAIADRAERNYLMALVGFLVEWCPRKDLSLESLAVLLSVDDARENDENSQSALDLMFVQIETGKAYRYVAEYHQYLWVPSKYRRNSDGMKPADRKELVGSEDFALFCWDSVNHLPAIRRISLKASLTSRLIDFKYLREAEPAAEAPAGTHWVPSDAPDYGFDDNDDDIPAFSFPEA
;
A
#
# COMPACT_ATOMS: atom_id res chain seq x y z
N MET A 1 43.29 25.61 39.85
CA MET A 1 42.44 25.00 38.81
C MET A 1 40.98 25.13 39.24
N PHE A 2 40.14 25.84 38.48
CA PHE A 2 38.69 25.84 38.67
C PHE A 2 38.02 25.84 37.30
N PHE A 3 37.56 24.67 36.85
CA PHE A 3 36.86 24.51 35.59
C PHE A 3 35.42 25.03 35.73
N LYS A 4 35.14 26.14 35.05
CA LYS A 4 33.79 26.72 34.93
C LYS A 4 32.95 25.80 34.05
N LYS A 5 32.04 25.04 34.67
CA LYS A 5 31.08 24.13 34.01
C LYS A 5 30.22 24.94 33.03
N LYS A 6 30.49 24.82 31.73
CA LYS A 6 29.65 25.42 30.68
C LYS A 6 28.25 24.78 30.77
N LYS A 7 27.21 25.60 30.94
CA LYS A 7 25.81 25.17 30.82
C LYS A 7 25.65 24.54 29.43
N GLY A 8 25.39 23.24 29.39
CA GLY A 8 25.04 22.53 28.16
C GLY A 8 23.81 23.18 27.55
N LYS A 9 23.90 23.55 26.27
CA LYS A 9 22.73 23.92 25.49
C LYS A 9 21.83 22.70 25.46
N THR A 10 20.59 22.85 25.94
CA THR A 10 19.51 21.91 25.68
C THR A 10 19.44 21.65 24.18
N PRO A 11 19.30 20.39 23.73
CA PRO A 11 19.04 20.11 22.33
C PRO A 11 17.78 20.87 21.94
N LYS A 12 17.84 21.64 20.86
CA LYS A 12 16.63 22.21 20.26
C LYS A 12 15.67 21.05 20.04
N THR A 13 14.50 21.11 20.65
CA THR A 13 13.38 20.23 20.37
C THR A 13 13.27 20.11 18.86
N SER A 14 13.52 18.91 18.35
CA SER A 14 13.26 18.54 16.97
C SER A 14 11.88 19.08 16.60
N ASN A 15 11.80 19.92 15.57
CA ASN A 15 10.53 20.25 14.92
C ASN A 15 10.02 18.95 14.28
N ARG A 16 9.46 18.06 15.10
CA ARG A 16 8.89 16.80 14.65
C ARG A 16 7.64 17.21 13.88
N LYS A 17 7.73 17.21 12.55
CA LYS A 17 6.57 17.42 11.68
C LYS A 17 5.59 16.32 12.06
N VAL A 18 4.50 16.71 12.72
CA VAL A 18 3.35 15.83 12.97
C VAL A 18 2.87 15.39 11.60
N VAL A 19 2.85 14.09 11.33
CA VAL A 19 2.29 13.58 10.08
C VAL A 19 0.83 14.06 10.04
N PRO A 20 0.42 14.81 9.00
CA PRO A 20 -0.96 15.24 8.87
C PRO A 20 -1.91 14.04 9.00
N ASN A 21 -2.98 14.21 9.77
CA ASN A 21 -3.97 13.16 10.02
C ASN A 21 -4.56 12.69 8.68
N MET A 22 -4.01 11.59 8.17
CA MET A 22 -4.34 11.02 6.88
C MET A 22 -4.89 9.62 7.12
N LYS A 23 -6.00 9.32 6.45
CA LYS A 23 -6.66 8.02 6.56
C LYS A 23 -5.69 6.88 6.22
N PRO A 24 -5.62 5.80 7.01
CA PRO A 24 -4.84 4.62 6.64
C PRO A 24 -5.27 4.08 5.27
N ILE A 25 -4.31 3.62 4.46
CA ILE A 25 -4.61 3.11 3.11
C ILE A 25 -5.58 1.92 3.16
N GLU A 26 -5.49 1.11 4.21
CA GLU A 26 -6.32 -0.06 4.50
C GLU A 26 -7.80 0.29 4.66
N GLU A 27 -8.10 1.54 5.00
CA GLU A 27 -9.45 2.03 5.25
C GLU A 27 -10.12 2.65 4.01
N LEU A 28 -9.42 2.78 2.88
CA LEU A 28 -10.02 3.33 1.65
C LEU A 28 -11.12 2.41 1.13
N ARG A 29 -12.28 2.99 0.79
CA ARG A 29 -13.46 2.24 0.31
C ARG A 29 -14.03 2.77 -1.00
N THR A 30 -13.80 4.04 -1.32
CA THR A 30 -14.47 4.71 -2.45
C THR A 30 -13.46 5.43 -3.34
N ASN A 31 -13.84 5.76 -4.57
CA ASN A 31 -13.03 6.61 -5.45
C ASN A 31 -12.71 7.98 -4.84
N LYS A 32 -13.64 8.51 -4.01
CA LYS A 32 -13.41 9.74 -3.26
C LYS A 32 -12.30 9.55 -2.23
N ASP A 33 -12.34 8.46 -1.46
CA ASP A 33 -11.29 8.12 -0.50
C ASP A 33 -9.93 8.03 -1.21
N VAL A 34 -9.87 7.36 -2.37
CA VAL A 34 -8.64 7.23 -3.16
C VAL A 34 -8.11 8.60 -3.58
N ALA A 35 -8.96 9.47 -4.14
CA ALA A 35 -8.55 10.79 -4.59
C ALA A 35 -8.07 11.68 -3.42
N GLU A 36 -8.76 11.64 -2.29
CA GLU A 36 -8.37 12.39 -1.08
C GLU A 36 -7.05 11.88 -0.51
N TRP A 37 -6.90 10.55 -0.42
CA TRP A 37 -5.68 9.91 0.05
C TRP A 37 -4.49 10.24 -0.86
N CYS A 38 -4.63 10.11 -2.17
CA CYS A 38 -3.54 10.42 -3.12
C CYS A 38 -3.12 11.89 -3.05
N ARG A 39 -4.07 12.82 -2.94
CA ARG A 39 -3.78 14.24 -2.75
C ARG A 39 -2.99 14.48 -1.46
N ASP A 40 -3.41 13.88 -0.36
CA ASP A 40 -2.79 14.10 0.94
C ASP A 40 -1.39 13.43 1.01
N PHE A 41 -1.22 12.25 0.41
CA PHE A 41 0.09 11.59 0.25
C PHE A 41 1.08 12.50 -0.50
N LEU A 42 0.67 13.03 -1.67
CA LEU A 42 1.54 13.89 -2.47
C LEU A 42 1.87 15.18 -1.73
N ARG A 43 0.89 15.81 -1.06
CA ARG A 43 1.14 17.00 -0.23
C ARG A 43 2.16 16.73 0.88
N ILE A 44 2.00 15.63 1.62
CA ILE A 44 2.92 15.26 2.71
C ILE A 44 4.34 15.04 2.17
N THR A 45 4.46 14.33 1.04
CA THR A 45 5.78 14.00 0.47
C THR A 45 6.44 15.20 -0.22
N ASP A 46 5.66 16.12 -0.79
CA ASP A 46 6.14 17.44 -1.25
C ASP A 46 6.75 18.25 -0.10
N GLU A 47 6.17 18.20 1.10
CA GLU A 47 6.72 18.88 2.28
C GLU A 47 8.02 18.23 2.80
N LEU A 48 8.25 16.94 2.52
CA LEU A 48 9.47 16.23 2.91
C LEU A 48 10.63 16.52 1.97
N SER A 49 10.32 16.62 0.68
CA SER A 49 11.29 16.93 -0.36
C SER A 49 10.84 18.16 -1.17
N PRO A 50 10.99 19.38 -0.61
CA PRO A 50 10.62 20.64 -1.28
C PRO A 50 11.27 20.82 -2.65
N GLU A 51 12.44 20.21 -2.86
CA GLU A 51 13.21 20.27 -4.11
C GLU A 51 12.54 19.46 -5.24
N LEU A 52 11.68 18.50 -4.88
CA LEU A 52 10.90 17.65 -5.80
C LEU A 52 9.40 17.98 -5.77
N ALA A 53 8.99 19.05 -5.08
CA ALA A 53 7.63 19.29 -4.59
C ALA A 53 6.59 19.77 -5.61
N ILE A 54 6.68 19.32 -6.85
CA ILE A 54 5.66 19.61 -7.87
C ILE A 54 5.27 18.28 -8.50
N ALA A 55 4.39 17.55 -7.81
CA ALA A 55 3.71 16.43 -8.43
C ALA A 55 2.87 16.94 -9.60
N ASP A 56 3.23 16.53 -10.81
CA ASP A 56 2.47 16.89 -11.99
C ASP A 56 1.15 16.09 -12.06
N ARG A 57 0.28 16.47 -13.00
CA ARG A 57 -1.01 15.80 -13.18
C ARG A 57 -0.85 14.29 -13.46
N ALA A 58 0.21 13.89 -14.14
CA ALA A 58 0.44 12.50 -14.51
C ALA A 58 0.87 11.67 -13.29
N GLU A 59 1.72 12.20 -12.41
CA GLU A 59 2.10 11.54 -11.15
C GLU A 59 0.88 11.28 -10.27
N ARG A 60 0.01 12.29 -10.13
CA ARG A 60 -1.24 12.13 -9.37
C ARG A 60 -2.15 11.07 -10.00
N ASN A 61 -2.34 11.10 -11.31
CA ASN A 61 -3.17 10.13 -12.00
C ASN A 61 -2.59 8.71 -11.91
N TYR A 62 -1.28 8.57 -11.99
CA TYR A 62 -0.60 7.29 -11.85
C TYR A 62 -0.81 6.72 -10.45
N LEU A 63 -0.60 7.52 -9.40
CA LEU A 63 -0.89 7.10 -8.03
C LEU A 63 -2.37 6.71 -7.83
N MET A 64 -3.30 7.51 -8.37
CA MET A 64 -4.73 7.19 -8.31
C MET A 64 -5.09 5.89 -9.05
N ALA A 65 -4.43 5.60 -10.17
CA ALA A 65 -4.62 4.35 -10.90
C ALA A 65 -4.16 3.15 -10.06
N LEU A 66 -2.98 3.21 -9.46
CA LEU A 66 -2.43 2.13 -8.63
C LEU A 66 -3.26 1.90 -7.35
N VAL A 67 -3.60 2.97 -6.63
CA VAL A 67 -4.39 2.85 -5.40
C VAL A 67 -5.83 2.45 -5.72
N GLY A 68 -6.42 3.00 -6.79
CA GLY A 68 -7.73 2.59 -7.28
C GLY A 68 -7.78 1.11 -7.66
N PHE A 69 -6.71 0.62 -8.32
CA PHE A 69 -6.55 -0.81 -8.63
C PHE A 69 -6.56 -1.67 -7.37
N LEU A 70 -5.77 -1.31 -6.35
CA LEU A 70 -5.75 -2.04 -5.08
C LEU A 70 -7.12 -2.02 -4.37
N VAL A 71 -7.85 -0.90 -4.44
CA VAL A 71 -9.15 -0.75 -3.78
C VAL A 71 -10.25 -1.54 -4.48
N GLU A 72 -10.32 -1.51 -5.81
CA GLU A 72 -11.43 -2.10 -6.56
C GLU A 72 -11.17 -3.53 -7.03
N TRP A 73 -9.92 -3.93 -7.26
CA TRP A 73 -9.60 -5.17 -7.97
C TRP A 73 -8.78 -6.18 -7.16
N CYS A 74 -8.11 -5.74 -6.09
CA CYS A 74 -7.38 -6.63 -5.18
C CYS A 74 -8.24 -7.03 -3.97
N PRO A 75 -7.97 -8.20 -3.37
CA PRO A 75 -8.52 -8.56 -2.06
C PRO A 75 -8.21 -7.49 -1.01
N ARG A 76 -9.16 -7.23 -0.10
CA ARG A 76 -9.03 -6.21 0.96
C ARG A 76 -7.76 -6.33 1.81
N LYS A 77 -7.32 -7.56 2.07
CA LYS A 77 -6.10 -7.88 2.82
C LYS A 77 -4.81 -7.42 2.15
N ASP A 78 -4.86 -7.23 0.83
CA ASP A 78 -3.71 -6.83 0.02
C ASP A 78 -3.69 -5.30 -0.20
N LEU A 79 -4.63 -4.53 0.35
CA LEU A 79 -4.57 -3.08 0.30
C LEU A 79 -3.62 -2.56 1.38
N SER A 80 -2.35 -2.38 1.02
CA SER A 80 -1.31 -1.83 1.90
C SER A 80 -0.26 -1.03 1.12
N LEU A 81 0.63 -0.34 1.85
CA LEU A 81 1.77 0.36 1.25
C LEU A 81 2.79 -0.61 0.62
N GLU A 82 2.88 -1.85 1.10
CA GLU A 82 3.73 -2.92 0.55
C GLU A 82 3.22 -3.34 -0.82
N SER A 83 1.91 -3.57 -0.97
CA SER A 83 1.33 -3.90 -2.27
C SER A 83 1.46 -2.76 -3.27
N LEU A 84 1.36 -1.51 -2.84
CA LEU A 84 1.64 -0.35 -3.68
C LEU A 84 3.11 -0.36 -4.16
N ALA A 85 4.06 -0.68 -3.27
CA ALA A 85 5.46 -0.85 -3.65
C ALA A 85 5.67 -1.99 -4.65
N VAL A 86 4.95 -3.11 -4.48
CA VAL A 86 4.97 -4.24 -5.43
C VAL A 86 4.48 -3.80 -6.80
N LEU A 87 3.36 -3.07 -6.89
CA LEU A 87 2.85 -2.56 -8.17
C LEU A 87 3.87 -1.67 -8.88
N LEU A 88 4.51 -0.74 -8.15
CA LEU A 88 5.58 0.09 -8.69
C LEU A 88 6.78 -0.75 -9.16
N SER A 89 7.13 -1.81 -8.42
CA SER A 89 8.27 -2.67 -8.80
C SER A 89 8.05 -3.41 -10.11
N VAL A 90 6.81 -3.83 -10.41
CA VAL A 90 6.49 -4.62 -11.61
C VAL A 90 6.14 -3.78 -12.84
N ASP A 91 6.11 -2.45 -12.69
CA ASP A 91 5.95 -1.52 -13.81
C ASP A 91 7.30 -1.29 -14.52
N ASP A 92 7.71 -2.27 -15.31
CA ASP A 92 8.96 -2.22 -16.08
C ASP A 92 8.74 -1.67 -17.49
N ALA A 93 8.58 -0.35 -17.58
CA ALA A 93 8.69 0.37 -18.85
C ALA A 93 10.14 0.31 -19.37
N ARG A 94 10.31 -0.02 -20.65
CA ARG A 94 11.62 -0.13 -21.31
C ARG A 94 11.78 0.94 -22.39
N GLU A 95 12.82 1.77 -22.29
CA GLU A 95 13.07 2.83 -23.29
C GLU A 95 13.38 2.28 -24.69
N ASN A 96 13.96 1.08 -24.77
CA ASN A 96 14.38 0.46 -26.03
C ASN A 96 13.29 -0.38 -26.70
N ASP A 97 12.13 -0.55 -26.06
CA ASP A 97 11.02 -1.35 -26.57
C ASP A 97 9.68 -0.76 -26.09
N GLU A 98 9.20 0.24 -26.83
CA GLU A 98 7.93 0.92 -26.52
C GLU A 98 6.71 0.00 -26.62
N ASN A 99 6.84 -1.14 -27.30
CA ASN A 99 5.78 -2.14 -27.42
C ASN A 99 5.81 -3.17 -26.28
N SER A 100 6.84 -3.14 -25.41
CA SER A 100 6.90 -4.03 -24.26
C SER A 100 5.80 -3.68 -23.25
N GLN A 101 5.01 -4.68 -22.90
CA GLN A 101 4.01 -4.58 -21.84
C GLN A 101 4.64 -5.06 -20.53
N SER A 102 4.62 -4.20 -19.52
CA SER A 102 4.96 -4.58 -18.16
C SER A 102 3.90 -5.51 -17.55
N ALA A 103 4.22 -6.16 -16.44
CA ALA A 103 3.22 -6.94 -15.72
C ALA A 103 2.07 -6.04 -15.20
N LEU A 104 2.38 -4.78 -14.88
CA LEU A 104 1.36 -3.78 -14.55
C LEU A 104 0.46 -3.47 -15.74
N ASP A 105 1.02 -3.28 -16.94
CA ASP A 105 0.25 -3.06 -18.17
C ASP A 105 -0.76 -4.21 -18.39
N LEU A 106 -0.31 -5.46 -18.22
CA LEU A 106 -1.16 -6.64 -18.34
C LEU A 106 -2.28 -6.71 -17.27
N MET A 107 -2.05 -6.18 -16.07
CA MET A 107 -3.08 -6.09 -15.03
C MET A 107 -4.22 -5.14 -15.44
N PHE A 108 -3.90 -4.00 -16.05
CA PHE A 108 -4.92 -3.06 -16.54
C PHE A 108 -5.61 -3.57 -17.80
N VAL A 109 -4.88 -4.23 -18.72
CA VAL A 109 -5.49 -4.95 -19.86
C VAL A 109 -6.48 -6.01 -19.37
N GLN A 110 -6.19 -6.67 -18.25
CA GLN A 110 -7.10 -7.66 -17.66
C GLN A 110 -8.39 -7.04 -17.10
N ILE A 111 -8.36 -5.78 -16.66
CA ILE A 111 -9.56 -5.02 -16.29
C ILE A 111 -10.34 -4.62 -17.54
N GLU A 112 -9.67 -4.03 -18.52
CA GLU A 112 -10.30 -3.50 -19.73
C GLU A 112 -10.94 -4.59 -20.58
N THR A 113 -10.18 -5.65 -20.89
CA THR A 113 -10.58 -6.70 -21.85
C THR A 113 -11.24 -7.91 -21.19
N GLY A 114 -11.14 -8.02 -19.87
CA GLY A 114 -11.57 -9.20 -19.14
C GLY A 114 -10.76 -10.46 -19.42
N LYS A 115 -9.57 -10.35 -20.02
CA LYS A 115 -8.69 -11.49 -20.32
C LYS A 115 -7.37 -11.38 -19.56
N ALA A 116 -6.91 -12.49 -19.02
CA ALA A 116 -5.62 -12.61 -18.36
C ALA A 116 -4.67 -13.42 -19.25
N TYR A 117 -3.44 -12.94 -19.44
CA TYR A 117 -2.40 -13.69 -20.13
C TYR A 117 -1.71 -14.63 -19.14
N ARG A 118 -1.90 -15.95 -19.28
CA ARG A 118 -1.40 -16.95 -18.32
C ARG A 118 -0.92 -18.21 -19.00
N TYR A 119 0.02 -18.90 -18.37
CA TYR A 119 0.45 -20.22 -18.78
C TYR A 119 -0.65 -21.25 -18.55
N VAL A 120 -1.01 -22.01 -19.58
CA VAL A 120 -2.00 -23.08 -19.54
C VAL A 120 -1.26 -24.41 -19.69
N ALA A 121 -1.16 -25.15 -18.58
CA ALA A 121 -0.39 -26.39 -18.49
C ALA A 121 -0.86 -27.47 -19.48
N GLU A 122 -2.17 -27.55 -19.74
CA GLU A 122 -2.74 -28.50 -20.71
C GLU A 122 -2.10 -28.35 -22.10
N TYR A 123 -1.87 -27.11 -22.54
CA TYR A 123 -1.33 -26.81 -23.86
C TYR A 123 0.16 -26.45 -23.84
N HIS A 124 0.78 -26.39 -22.66
CA HIS A 124 2.16 -25.94 -22.45
C HIS A 124 2.49 -24.57 -23.09
N GLN A 125 1.52 -23.65 -23.10
CA GLN A 125 1.66 -22.34 -23.77
C GLN A 125 0.98 -21.23 -22.96
N TYR A 126 1.40 -19.99 -23.20
CA TYR A 126 0.72 -18.81 -22.67
C TYR A 126 -0.46 -18.45 -23.56
N LEU A 127 -1.63 -18.27 -22.94
CA LEU A 127 -2.88 -17.94 -23.63
C LEU A 127 -3.63 -16.83 -22.90
N TRP A 128 -4.43 -16.10 -23.66
CA TRP A 128 -5.46 -15.22 -23.13
C TRP A 128 -6.63 -16.06 -22.64
N VAL A 129 -6.83 -16.09 -21.32
CA VAL A 129 -7.93 -16.82 -20.67
C VAL A 129 -8.85 -15.83 -19.96
N PRO A 130 -10.12 -16.19 -19.69
CA PRO A 130 -11.02 -15.34 -18.91
C PRO A 130 -10.40 -14.91 -17.56
N SER A 131 -10.45 -13.61 -17.28
CA SER A 131 -9.98 -13.00 -16.05
C SER A 131 -10.76 -13.53 -14.84
N LYS A 132 -10.06 -13.68 -13.71
CA LYS A 132 -10.67 -13.98 -12.41
C LYS A 132 -11.04 -12.73 -11.61
N TYR A 133 -10.79 -11.54 -12.16
CA TYR A 133 -11.10 -10.30 -11.46
C TYR A 133 -12.59 -10.14 -11.21
N ARG A 134 -12.87 -9.58 -10.04
CA ARG A 134 -14.20 -9.19 -9.60
C ARG A 134 -14.04 -7.86 -8.89
N ARG A 135 -14.79 -6.86 -9.34
CA ARG A 135 -14.77 -5.52 -8.76
C ARG A 135 -15.39 -5.56 -7.36
N ASN A 136 -14.73 -4.93 -6.40
CA ASN A 136 -15.11 -4.98 -5.00
C ASN A 136 -16.40 -4.20 -4.69
N SER A 137 -16.66 -3.10 -5.40
CA SER A 137 -17.81 -2.24 -5.17
C SER A 137 -19.16 -2.86 -5.59
N ASP A 138 -19.21 -3.53 -6.74
CA ASP A 138 -20.46 -4.01 -7.35
C ASP A 138 -20.44 -5.51 -7.71
N GLY A 139 -19.31 -6.19 -7.51
CA GLY A 139 -19.15 -7.60 -7.85
C GLY A 139 -19.05 -7.89 -9.35
N MET A 140 -18.92 -6.88 -10.20
CA MET A 140 -18.82 -7.02 -11.66
C MET A 140 -17.54 -7.78 -12.04
N LYS A 141 -17.66 -8.68 -13.02
CA LYS A 141 -16.50 -9.38 -13.59
C LYS A 141 -16.22 -8.87 -15.00
N PRO A 142 -15.00 -8.39 -15.28
CA PRO A 142 -14.59 -8.02 -16.62
C PRO A 142 -14.79 -9.12 -17.66
N ALA A 143 -14.56 -10.38 -17.28
CA ALA A 143 -14.70 -11.53 -18.18
C ALA A 143 -16.15 -11.78 -18.65
N ASP A 144 -17.14 -11.31 -17.89
CA ASP A 144 -18.57 -11.41 -18.24
C ASP A 144 -19.01 -10.22 -19.14
N ARG A 145 -18.09 -9.29 -19.43
CA ARG A 145 -18.27 -8.11 -20.29
C ARG A 145 -17.52 -8.32 -21.61
N LYS A 146 -17.91 -7.57 -22.65
CA LYS A 146 -17.17 -7.56 -23.92
C LYS A 146 -15.85 -6.78 -23.79
N GLU A 147 -15.92 -5.61 -23.18
CA GLU A 147 -14.82 -4.72 -22.83
C GLU A 147 -15.39 -3.65 -21.87
N LEU A 148 -14.54 -3.08 -21.04
CA LEU A 148 -14.85 -1.94 -20.18
C LEU A 148 -14.22 -0.68 -20.76
N VAL A 149 -15.02 0.36 -20.90
CA VAL A 149 -14.50 1.66 -21.33
C VAL A 149 -13.84 2.34 -20.12
N GLY A 150 -12.70 3.01 -20.31
CA GLY A 150 -11.96 3.69 -19.24
C GLY A 150 -12.83 4.52 -18.29
N SER A 151 -13.83 5.25 -18.81
CA SER A 151 -14.75 6.04 -17.98
C SER A 151 -15.65 5.25 -17.02
N GLU A 152 -15.82 3.94 -17.23
CA GLU A 152 -16.62 3.05 -16.37
C GLU A 152 -15.84 2.49 -15.17
N ASP A 153 -14.54 2.75 -15.09
CA ASP A 153 -13.66 2.32 -14.02
C ASP A 153 -12.69 3.44 -13.62
N PHE A 154 -12.68 3.82 -12.34
CA PHE A 154 -11.84 4.93 -11.89
C PHE A 154 -10.34 4.66 -12.05
N ALA A 155 -9.90 3.44 -11.78
CA ALA A 155 -8.49 3.06 -11.90
C ALA A 155 -8.06 3.05 -13.36
N LEU A 156 -8.88 2.46 -14.24
CA LEU A 156 -8.63 2.44 -15.68
C LEU A 156 -8.63 3.85 -16.28
N PHE A 157 -9.61 4.69 -15.93
CA PHE A 157 -9.64 6.09 -16.38
C PHE A 157 -8.34 6.85 -16.04
N CYS A 158 -7.83 6.63 -14.83
CA CYS A 158 -6.60 7.26 -14.37
C CYS A 158 -5.38 6.67 -15.09
N TRP A 159 -5.37 5.35 -15.29
CA TRP A 159 -4.34 4.62 -16.01
C TRP A 159 -4.21 5.06 -17.47
N ASP A 160 -5.31 5.18 -18.20
CA ASP A 160 -5.34 5.58 -19.62
C ASP A 160 -4.66 6.94 -19.83
N SER A 161 -4.78 7.85 -18.85
CA SER A 161 -4.14 9.16 -18.93
C SER A 161 -2.60 9.13 -18.79
N VAL A 162 -2.04 8.00 -18.35
CA VAL A 162 -0.61 7.81 -18.06
C VAL A 162 0.01 6.77 -19.00
N ASN A 163 -0.73 5.73 -19.39
CA ASN A 163 -0.20 4.60 -20.15
C ASN A 163 0.27 4.98 -21.56
N HIS A 164 -0.28 6.05 -22.14
CA HIS A 164 0.15 6.57 -23.44
C HIS A 164 1.38 7.49 -23.38
N LEU A 165 1.92 7.75 -22.19
CA LEU A 165 3.12 8.57 -22.06
C LEU A 165 4.36 7.82 -22.57
N PRO A 166 5.37 8.54 -23.11
CA PRO A 166 6.63 7.94 -23.50
C PRO A 166 7.27 7.13 -22.36
N ALA A 167 7.98 6.05 -22.68
CA ALA A 167 8.59 5.16 -21.68
C ALA A 167 9.44 5.93 -20.65
N ILE A 168 10.25 6.90 -21.09
CA ILE A 168 11.07 7.75 -20.22
C ILE A 168 10.24 8.53 -19.18
N ARG A 169 9.03 8.96 -19.56
CA ARG A 169 8.10 9.62 -18.65
C ARG A 169 7.54 8.64 -17.63
N ARG A 170 7.10 7.44 -18.05
CA ARG A 170 6.60 6.40 -17.12
C ARG A 170 7.69 5.98 -16.12
N ILE A 171 8.93 5.81 -16.57
CA ILE A 171 10.09 5.53 -15.71
C ILE A 171 10.29 6.64 -14.68
N SER A 172 10.22 7.91 -15.10
CA SER A 172 10.34 9.06 -14.20
C SER A 172 9.23 9.09 -13.15
N LEU A 173 7.97 8.79 -13.54
CA LEU A 173 6.83 8.74 -12.62
C LEU A 173 6.98 7.61 -11.60
N LYS A 174 7.37 6.40 -12.04
CA LYS A 174 7.68 5.25 -11.17
C LYS A 174 8.78 5.61 -10.17
N ALA A 175 9.88 6.20 -10.62
CA ALA A 175 10.98 6.60 -9.75
C ALA A 175 10.54 7.63 -8.69
N SER A 176 9.78 8.64 -9.11
CA SER A 176 9.24 9.67 -8.22
C SER A 176 8.32 9.09 -7.15
N LEU A 177 7.32 8.30 -7.53
CA LEU A 177 6.40 7.67 -6.57
C LEU A 177 7.12 6.67 -5.65
N THR A 178 8.13 5.95 -6.16
CA THR A 178 8.93 5.03 -5.33
C THR A 178 9.69 5.80 -4.26
N SER A 179 10.33 6.92 -4.60
CA SER A 179 11.02 7.79 -3.63
C SER A 179 10.06 8.33 -2.58
N ARG A 180 8.92 8.88 -3.02
CA ARG A 180 7.88 9.41 -2.13
C ARG A 180 7.34 8.36 -1.16
N LEU A 181 7.15 7.12 -1.64
CA LEU A 181 6.67 6.01 -0.83
C LEU A 181 7.69 5.64 0.26
N ILE A 182 8.98 5.64 -0.07
CA ILE A 182 10.06 5.40 0.89
C ILE A 182 10.06 6.50 1.96
N ASP A 183 10.03 7.78 1.57
CA ASP A 183 9.99 8.91 2.51
C ASP A 183 8.78 8.84 3.45
N PHE A 184 7.61 8.48 2.90
CA PHE A 184 6.38 8.33 3.67
C PHE A 184 6.45 7.16 4.67
N LYS A 185 7.06 6.03 4.30
CA LYS A 185 7.28 4.91 5.24
C LYS A 185 8.21 5.31 6.38
N TYR A 186 9.32 5.97 6.08
CA TYR A 186 10.24 6.47 7.12
C TYR A 186 9.56 7.44 8.10
N LEU A 187 8.68 8.33 7.61
CA LEU A 187 7.89 9.18 8.49
C LEU A 187 7.00 8.39 9.46
N ARG A 188 6.28 7.38 8.95
CA ARG A 188 5.38 6.55 9.78
C ARG A 188 6.13 5.74 10.82
N GLU A 189 7.31 5.22 10.48
CA GLU A 189 8.17 4.49 11.41
C GLU A 189 8.82 5.42 12.46
N ALA A 190 9.04 6.69 12.12
CA ALA A 190 9.59 7.69 13.02
C ALA A 190 8.57 8.27 14.01
N GLU A 191 7.27 7.95 13.88
CA GLU A 191 6.29 8.23 14.92
C GLU A 191 6.61 7.35 16.14
N PRO A 192 6.75 7.93 17.35
CA PRO A 192 6.85 7.10 18.53
C PRO A 192 5.51 6.37 18.65
N ALA A 193 5.54 5.05 18.79
CA ALA A 193 4.36 4.28 19.19
C ALA A 193 3.73 5.03 20.35
N ALA A 194 2.51 5.55 20.14
CA ALA A 194 1.84 6.40 21.11
C ALA A 194 2.01 5.75 22.49
N GLU A 195 2.71 6.42 23.39
CA GLU A 195 2.86 5.94 24.76
C GLU A 195 1.45 5.65 25.26
N ALA A 196 1.15 4.36 25.46
CA ALA A 196 -0.04 3.97 26.20
C ALA A 196 -0.03 4.82 27.47
N PRO A 197 -1.14 5.49 27.82
CA PRO A 197 -1.14 6.50 28.87
C PRO A 197 -0.50 5.92 30.14
N ALA A 198 0.71 6.39 30.44
CA ALA A 198 1.42 6.09 31.66
C ALA A 198 0.65 6.78 32.80
N GLY A 199 -0.37 6.11 33.33
CA GLY A 199 -1.26 6.79 34.26
C GLY A 199 -2.54 6.07 34.63
N THR A 200 -2.55 4.74 34.77
CA THR A 200 -3.29 4.13 35.87
C THR A 200 -2.44 3.02 36.45
N HIS A 201 -1.81 3.32 37.59
CA HIS A 201 -1.24 2.34 38.48
C HIS A 201 -2.36 1.39 38.91
N TRP A 202 -2.49 0.25 38.24
CA TRP A 202 -3.27 -0.86 38.78
C TRP A 202 -2.52 -1.35 40.03
N VAL A 203 -3.04 -0.99 41.20
CA VAL A 203 -2.74 -1.69 42.45
C VAL A 203 -3.48 -3.03 42.37
N PRO A 204 -2.82 -4.19 42.43
CA PRO A 204 -3.53 -5.43 42.70
C PRO A 204 -4.05 -5.36 44.14
N SER A 205 -5.36 -5.18 44.29
CA SER A 205 -6.04 -5.34 45.58
C SER A 205 -6.01 -6.82 45.96
N ASP A 206 -5.39 -7.10 47.11
CA ASP A 206 -5.56 -8.22 48.02
C ASP A 206 -6.03 -9.56 47.45
N ALA A 207 -5.11 -10.53 47.52
CA ALA A 207 -5.35 -11.95 47.30
C ALA A 207 -6.50 -12.49 48.16
N PRO A 208 -7.38 -13.35 47.60
CA PRO A 208 -7.98 -14.42 48.36
C PRO A 208 -7.04 -15.63 48.35
N ASP A 209 -6.64 -16.02 49.55
CA ASP A 209 -6.10 -17.32 49.94
C ASP A 209 -6.93 -18.44 49.32
N TYR A 210 -6.41 -19.08 48.27
CA TYR A 210 -6.93 -20.35 47.78
C TYR A 210 -6.01 -21.44 48.31
N GLY A 211 -6.52 -22.11 49.35
CA GLY A 211 -5.93 -23.28 49.94
C GLY A 211 -5.58 -24.33 48.90
N PHE A 212 -4.39 -24.87 49.09
CA PHE A 212 -3.90 -26.10 48.50
C PHE A 212 -4.88 -27.23 48.86
N ASP A 213 -5.54 -27.82 47.86
CA ASP A 213 -6.21 -29.11 48.01
C ASP A 213 -5.62 -30.04 46.95
N ASP A 214 -4.78 -30.95 47.43
CA ASP A 214 -4.25 -32.08 46.69
C ASP A 214 -5.41 -32.98 46.28
N ASN A 215 -5.69 -33.08 44.98
CA ASN A 215 -6.27 -34.31 44.46
C ASN A 215 -5.96 -34.50 42.98
N ASP A 216 -5.62 -35.75 42.72
CA ASP A 216 -5.08 -36.35 41.52
C ASP A 216 -6.01 -36.27 40.29
N ASP A 217 -5.35 -36.60 39.17
CA ASP A 217 -5.87 -37.28 37.98
C ASP A 217 -6.07 -36.46 36.67
N ASP A 218 -5.37 -36.99 35.66
CA ASP A 218 -5.62 -36.93 34.21
C ASP A 218 -5.05 -35.76 33.36
N ILE A 219 -3.76 -35.91 33.04
CA ILE A 219 -3.15 -35.37 31.80
C ILE A 219 -3.24 -36.43 30.70
N PRO A 220 -3.93 -36.19 29.58
CA PRO A 220 -3.59 -36.84 28.32
C PRO A 220 -2.77 -35.90 27.44
N ALA A 221 -1.51 -36.29 27.22
CA ALA A 221 -0.62 -35.72 26.24
C ALA A 221 -1.18 -35.93 24.82
N PHE A 222 -1.35 -34.86 24.05
CA PHE A 222 -1.63 -34.95 22.62
C PHE A 222 -0.33 -34.93 21.83
N SER A 223 -0.01 -36.10 21.26
CA SER A 223 1.05 -36.30 20.27
C SER A 223 0.59 -35.85 18.89
N PHE A 224 1.48 -35.19 18.14
CA PHE A 224 1.32 -34.92 16.71
C PHE A 224 1.74 -36.15 15.90
N PRO A 225 1.00 -36.54 14.84
CA PRO A 225 1.47 -37.56 13.90
C PRO A 225 2.32 -36.93 12.79
N GLU A 226 3.52 -37.47 12.59
CA GLU A 226 4.26 -37.38 11.33
C GLU A 226 3.72 -38.41 10.33
N ALA A 227 3.40 -37.96 9.12
CA ALA A 227 3.53 -38.68 7.86
C ALA A 227 3.47 -37.69 6.69
#